data_AF-A0AAU0QHM7-F1
#
_entry.id   AF-A0AAU0QHM7-F1
#
_cell.length_a   1.000
_cell.length_b   1.000
_cell.length_c   1.000
_cell.angle_alpha   90.00
_cell.angle_beta   90.00
_cell.angle_gamma   90.00
#
_symmetry.space_group_name_H-M   'P 1'
#
loop_
_entity.id
_entity.type
_entity.pdbx_description
1 polymer ?
#
loop_
_entity_poly.entity_id
_entity_poly.type
_entity_poly.pdbx_seq_one_letter_code
_entity_poly.pdbx_strand_id
1 'polypeptide(L)'
;MIDPLMFRNSASKPSDPIETWGTEVYNAVLDYGGIEDWRPFFTAIRADPHGEVAQRMERLVARRPWDGVSAAFTVVTKKARGDADAFTQPWHPLEVVEPDV
;
A
#
# COMPACT_ATOMS: atom_id res chain seq x y z
N MET A 1 11.52 9.71 -2.76
CA MET A 1 11.35 10.68 -1.66
C MET A 1 9.88 11.06 -1.69
N ILE A 2 9.19 10.98 -0.55
CA ILE A 2 7.73 11.20 -0.54
C ILE A 2 7.37 12.63 -0.98
N ASP A 3 6.44 12.76 -1.92
CA ASP A 3 5.99 14.08 -2.40
C ASP A 3 5.30 14.86 -1.27
N PRO A 4 5.79 16.07 -0.89
CA PRO A 4 5.15 16.92 0.10
C PRO A 4 3.68 17.26 -0.20
N LEU A 5 3.24 17.22 -1.46
CA LEU A 5 1.84 17.46 -1.84
C LEU A 5 0.87 16.43 -1.24
N MET A 6 1.35 15.23 -0.92
CA MET A 6 0.55 14.19 -0.24
C MET A 6 0.12 14.61 1.19
N PHE A 7 0.82 15.57 1.79
CA PHE A 7 0.57 16.06 3.15
C PHE A 7 -0.32 17.31 3.19
N ARG A 8 -0.78 17.84 2.05
CA ARG A 8 -1.52 19.12 1.98
C ARG A 8 -2.78 19.17 2.86
N ASN A 9 -3.39 18.02 3.12
CA ASN A 9 -4.60 17.86 3.94
C ASN A 9 -4.31 17.17 5.28
N SER A 10 -3.03 17.00 5.63
CA SER A 10 -2.57 16.36 6.85
C SER A 10 -2.00 17.39 7.82
N ALA A 11 -2.16 17.15 9.13
CA ALA A 11 -1.41 17.88 10.14
C ALA A 11 0.05 17.39 10.28
N SER A 12 0.34 16.19 9.77
CA SER A 12 1.67 15.57 9.80
C SER A 12 2.59 16.16 8.74
N LYS A 13 3.89 15.98 8.91
CA LYS A 13 4.94 16.43 7.98
C LYS A 13 5.73 15.24 7.44
N PRO A 14 6.37 15.37 6.25
CA PRO A 14 7.23 14.33 5.70
C PRO A 14 8.38 13.88 6.60
N SER A 15 8.80 14.74 7.54
CA SER A 15 9.84 14.46 8.53
C SER A 15 9.36 13.70 9.76
N ASP A 16 8.05 13.66 10.00
CA ASP A 16 7.48 12.98 11.16
C ASP A 16 7.59 11.46 10.97
N PRO A 17 7.56 10.66 12.04
CA PRO A 17 7.52 9.22 11.93
C PRO A 17 6.29 8.74 11.15
N ILE A 18 6.44 7.70 10.33
CA ILE A 18 5.41 7.26 9.39
C ILE A 18 4.13 6.77 10.09
N GLU A 19 4.28 6.21 11.29
CA GLU A 19 3.18 5.79 12.16
C GLU A 19 2.31 6.97 12.62
N THR A 20 2.87 8.18 12.69
CA THR A 20 2.15 9.40 13.08
C THR A 20 1.55 10.16 11.89
N TRP A 21 1.78 9.70 10.66
CA TRP A 21 1.16 10.30 9.48
C TRP A 21 -0.34 10.02 9.46
N GLY A 22 -1.13 11.04 9.13
CA GLY A 22 -2.58 10.88 9.02
C GLY A 22 -2.98 9.96 7.86
N THR A 23 -4.19 9.42 7.95
CA THR A 23 -4.69 8.38 7.02
C THR A 23 -4.82 8.90 5.59
N GLU A 24 -5.06 10.20 5.42
CA GLU A 24 -5.07 10.91 4.14
C GLU A 24 -3.73 10.81 3.40
N VAL A 25 -2.60 10.80 4.11
CA VAL A 25 -1.27 10.61 3.49
C VAL A 25 -1.11 9.19 2.97
N TYR A 26 -1.53 8.20 3.77
CA TYR A 26 -1.51 6.79 3.34
C TYR A 26 -2.37 6.59 2.09
N ASN A 27 -3.56 7.18 2.03
CA ASN A 27 -4.40 7.14 0.85
C ASN A 27 -3.75 7.85 -0.35
N ALA A 28 -3.20 9.05 -0.16
CA ALA A 28 -2.53 9.78 -1.23
C ALA A 28 -1.35 9.00 -1.84
N VAL A 29 -0.60 8.26 -1.02
CA VAL A 29 0.48 7.38 -1.49
C VAL A 29 -0.07 6.22 -2.32
N LEU A 30 -1.19 5.64 -1.92
CA LEU A 30 -1.85 4.56 -2.67
C LEU A 30 -2.49 5.07 -3.98
N ASP A 31 -3.01 6.29 -3.99
CA ASP A 31 -3.70 6.89 -5.14
C ASP A 31 -2.75 7.50 -6.18
N TYR A 32 -1.65 8.10 -5.73
CA TYR A 32 -0.80 8.95 -6.56
C TYR A 32 0.70 8.65 -6.44
N GLY A 33 1.10 7.82 -5.47
CA GLY A 33 2.50 7.57 -5.19
C GLY A 33 3.16 6.64 -6.22
N GLY A 34 4.41 6.95 -6.52
CA GLY A 34 5.30 6.05 -7.25
C GLY A 34 6.11 5.15 -6.32
N ILE A 35 6.96 4.31 -6.92
CA ILE A 35 7.83 3.35 -6.21
C ILE A 35 8.68 4.05 -5.13
N GLU A 36 9.17 5.25 -5.40
CA GLU A 36 9.99 6.05 -4.47
C GLU A 36 9.20 6.58 -3.26
N ASP A 37 7.89 6.76 -3.40
CA ASP A 37 6.97 7.14 -2.31
C ASP A 37 6.57 5.92 -1.46
N TRP A 38 6.56 4.73 -2.07
CA TRP A 38 6.23 3.47 -1.39
C TRP A 38 7.37 2.94 -0.52
N ARG A 39 8.62 3.26 -0.89
CA ARG A 39 9.84 2.82 -0.20
C ARG A 39 9.78 2.97 1.34
N PRO A 40 9.44 4.13 1.94
CA PRO A 40 9.35 4.26 3.39
C PRO A 40 8.32 3.31 4.02
N PHE A 41 7.17 3.09 3.38
CA PHE A 41 6.17 2.13 3.86
C PHE A 41 6.68 0.70 3.77
N PHE A 42 7.31 0.31 2.65
CA PHE A 42 7.88 -1.02 2.51
C PHE A 42 9.00 -1.27 3.53
N THR A 43 9.81 -0.26 3.85
CA THR A 43 10.81 -0.36 4.92
C THR A 43 10.14 -0.59 6.27
N ALA A 44 9.12 0.20 6.61
CA ALA A 44 8.39 0.06 7.87
C ALA A 44 7.70 -1.31 7.99
N ILE A 45 7.04 -1.78 6.93
CA ILE A 45 6.35 -3.08 6.89
C ILE A 45 7.36 -4.24 7.03
N ARG A 46 8.54 -4.15 6.42
CA ARG A 46 9.57 -5.18 6.57
C ARG A 46 10.19 -5.19 7.96
N ALA A 47 10.31 -4.02 8.59
CA ALA A 47 10.85 -3.90 9.94
C ALA A 47 9.86 -4.43 11.00
N ASP A 48 8.57 -4.16 10.83
CA ASP A 48 7.52 -4.64 11.72
C ASP A 48 6.26 -5.07 10.93
N PRO A 49 6.21 -6.33 10.45
CA PRO A 49 5.13 -6.84 9.58
C PRO A 49 3.79 -7.03 10.28
N HIS A 50 3.78 -6.99 11.62
CA HIS A 50 2.58 -7.01 12.44
C HIS A 50 2.31 -5.64 13.09
N GLY A 51 3.15 -4.64 12.80
CA GLY A 51 3.07 -3.29 13.35
C GLY A 51 1.92 -2.47 12.80
N GLU A 52 1.77 -1.28 13.38
CA GLU A 52 0.66 -0.37 13.07
C GLU A 52 0.62 0.02 11.58
N VAL A 53 1.77 0.35 10.99
CA VAL A 53 1.89 0.74 9.58
C VAL A 53 1.41 -0.39 8.66
N ALA A 54 1.85 -1.62 8.93
CA ALA A 54 1.48 -2.79 8.14
C ALA A 54 -0.03 -3.06 8.23
N GLN A 55 -0.58 -3.10 9.44
CA GLN A 55 -2.01 -3.32 9.64
C GLN A 55 -2.87 -2.21 9.05
N ARG A 56 -2.45 -0.94 9.18
CA ARG A 56 -3.18 0.20 8.60
C ARG A 56 -3.18 0.13 7.09
N MET A 57 -2.03 -0.12 6.47
CA MET A 57 -1.91 -0.24 5.02
C MET A 57 -2.72 -1.42 4.48
N GLU A 58 -2.65 -2.57 5.15
CA GLU A 58 -3.45 -3.76 4.80
C GLU A 58 -4.96 -3.45 4.82
N ARG A 59 -5.45 -2.74 5.85
CA ARG A 59 -6.86 -2.32 5.92
C ARG A 59 -7.27 -1.37 4.79
N LEU A 60 -6.38 -0.46 4.38
CA LEU A 60 -6.65 0.50 3.31
C LEU A 60 -6.66 -0.20 1.94
N VAL A 61 -5.67 -1.06 1.71
CA VAL A 61 -5.57 -1.88 0.49
C VAL A 61 -6.76 -2.82 0.35
N ALA A 62 -7.22 -3.47 1.42
CA ALA A 62 -8.36 -4.39 1.39
C ALA A 62 -9.70 -3.73 1.00
N ARG A 63 -9.79 -2.39 1.02
CA ARG A 63 -10.99 -1.62 0.62
C ARG A 63 -10.91 -1.06 -0.79
N ARG A 64 -9.81 -1.29 -1.50
CA ARG A 64 -9.55 -0.76 -2.85
C ARG A 64 -9.76 -1.86 -3.91
N PRO A 65 -10.06 -1.49 -5.17
CA PRO A 65 -10.02 -2.42 -6.27
C PRO A 65 -8.66 -3.11 -6.35
N TRP A 66 -8.64 -4.38 -6.75
CA TRP A 66 -7.38 -5.10 -6.92
C TRP A 66 -6.63 -4.57 -8.14
N ASP A 67 -5.51 -3.89 -7.90
CA ASP A 67 -4.63 -3.30 -8.90
C ASP A 67 -3.15 -3.56 -8.57
N GLY A 68 -2.24 -3.00 -9.37
CA GLY A 68 -0.80 -3.18 -9.17
C GLY A 68 -0.29 -2.65 -7.81
N VAL A 69 -0.89 -1.57 -7.30
CA VAL A 69 -0.51 -0.97 -6.01
C VAL A 69 -0.96 -1.87 -4.86
N SER A 70 -2.23 -2.27 -4.86
CA SER A 70 -2.84 -3.16 -3.89
C SER A 70 -2.11 -4.51 -3.85
N ALA A 71 -1.78 -5.05 -5.02
CA ALA A 71 -0.98 -6.27 -5.15
C ALA A 71 0.42 -6.10 -4.53
N ALA A 72 1.14 -5.02 -4.85
CA ALA A 72 2.49 -4.79 -4.33
C ALA A 72 2.53 -4.72 -2.79
N PHE A 73 1.63 -3.95 -2.18
CA PHE A 73 1.55 -3.83 -0.73
C PHE A 73 1.10 -5.12 -0.04
N THR A 74 0.18 -5.87 -0.66
CA THR A 74 -0.25 -7.19 -0.17
C THR A 74 0.92 -8.17 -0.19
N VAL A 75 1.64 -8.28 -1.30
CA VAL A 75 2.78 -9.19 -1.46
C VAL A 75 3.90 -8.85 -0.48
N VAL A 76 4.26 -7.57 -0.36
CA VAL A 76 5.31 -7.15 0.59
C VAL A 76 4.94 -7.49 2.02
N THR A 77 3.68 -7.27 2.42
CA THR A 77 3.19 -7.60 3.77
C THR A 77 3.20 -9.10 4.02
N LYS A 78 2.63 -9.90 3.11
CA LYS A 78 2.62 -11.36 3.20
C LYS A 78 4.05 -11.94 3.27
N LYS A 79 4.94 -11.50 2.38
CA LYS A 79 6.34 -11.93 2.36
C LYS A 79 7.06 -11.57 3.66
N ALA A 80 6.84 -10.37 4.20
CA ALA A 80 7.44 -9.94 5.46
C ALA A 80 6.92 -10.77 6.67
N ARG A 81 5.69 -11.31 6.59
CA ARG A 81 5.13 -12.26 7.58
C ARG A 81 5.59 -13.71 7.38
N GLY A 82 6.44 -14.00 6.39
CA GLY A 82 6.93 -15.35 6.11
C GLY A 82 5.96 -16.23 5.32
N ASP A 83 4.97 -15.64 4.64
CA ASP A 83 4.06 -16.37 3.76
C ASP A 83 4.82 -16.82 2.51
N ALA A 84 5.05 -18.14 2.40
CA ALA A 84 5.71 -18.76 1.25
C ALA A 84 4.92 -18.60 -0.06
N ASP A 85 3.61 -18.37 0.05
CA ASP A 85 2.66 -18.24 -1.05
C ASP A 85 2.27 -16.78 -1.32
N ALA A 86 3.09 -15.82 -0.86
CA ALA A 86 2.80 -14.39 -1.02
C ALA A 86 2.53 -13.96 -2.48
N PHE A 87 3.08 -14.69 -3.46
CA PHE A 87 2.88 -14.47 -4.90
C PHE A 87 1.82 -15.36 -5.54
N THR A 88 1.26 -16.33 -4.80
CA THR A 88 0.42 -17.40 -5.33
C THR A 88 -1.06 -16.99 -5.41
N GLN A 89 -1.41 -15.73 -5.12
CA GLN A 89 -2.77 -15.26 -5.31
C GLN A 89 -3.08 -15.28 -6.82
N PRO A 90 -4.09 -16.04 -7.28
CA PRO A 90 -4.34 -16.18 -8.71
C PRO A 90 -4.56 -14.79 -9.30
N TRP A 91 -3.80 -14.48 -10.35
CA TRP A 91 -4.12 -13.39 -11.24
C TRP A 91 -5.59 -13.56 -11.62
N HIS A 92 -6.48 -12.69 -11.13
CA HIS A 92 -7.83 -12.62 -11.67
C HIS A 92 -7.65 -12.11 -13.09
N PRO A 93 -7.91 -12.93 -14.13
CA PRO A 93 -8.04 -12.37 -15.44
C PRO A 93 -9.06 -11.26 -15.34
N LEU A 94 -8.73 -10.10 -15.93
CA LEU A 94 -9.76 -9.15 -16.31
C LEU A 94 -10.89 -10.00 -16.87
N GLU A 95 -12.06 -10.00 -16.22
CA GLU A 95 -13.24 -10.57 -16.84
C GLU A 95 -13.30 -9.87 -18.18
N VAL A 96 -12.97 -10.61 -19.24
CA VAL A 96 -13.18 -10.14 -20.59
C VAL A 96 -14.70 -10.07 -20.65
N VAL A 97 -15.23 -8.89 -20.37
CA VAL A 97 -16.61 -8.55 -20.68
C VAL A 97 -16.61 -8.57 -22.19
N GLU A 98 -16.89 -9.75 -22.76
CA GLU A 98 -17.18 -9.84 -24.18
C GLU A 98 -18.36 -8.88 -24.41
N PRO A 99 -18.22 -7.89 -25.30
CA PRO A 99 -19.32 -6.99 -25.57
C PRO A 99 -20.48 -7.84 -26.09
N ASP A 100 -21.65 -7.69 -25.46
CA ASP A 100 -22.89 -8.35 -25.87
C ASP A 100 -23.05 -8.17 -27.40
N VAL A 101 -22.96 -9.29 -28.14
CA VAL A 101 -23.24 -9.39 -29.57
C VAL A 101 -24.73 -9.57 -29.79
#